data_AF-A0A6A1TNH9-F1
#
_entry.id   AF-A0A6A1TNH9-F1
#
_cell.length_a   1.000
_cell.length_b   1.000
_cell.length_c   1.000
_cell.angle_alpha   90.00
_cell.angle_beta   90.00
_cell.angle_gamma   90.00
#
_symmetry.space_group_name_H-M   'P 1'
#
loop_
_entity.id
_entity.type
_entity.pdbx_description
1 polymer ?
#
loop_
_entity_poly.entity_id
_entity_poly.type
_entity_poly.pdbx_seq_one_letter_code
_entity_poly.pdbx_strand_id
1 'polypeptide(L)'
;MSKFIPERVRPDYRADIQAIRERQGDEAIVDWIERYYASPDVDRDDVMIALDINYIGTFYELVRAYDVDRPEPDKVEEARQLEMMRLLLDGKEVPENLRKPASWTRQVN
;
A
#
# COMPACT_ATOMS: atom_id res chain seq x y z
N MET A 1 1.64 1.90 -17.70
CA MET A 1 2.40 0.64 -17.86
C MET A 1 3.35 0.55 -16.68
N SER A 2 3.05 -0.39 -15.80
CA SER A 2 3.78 -0.58 -14.54
C SER A 2 5.23 -0.94 -14.82
N LYS A 3 6.17 -0.23 -14.18
CA LYS A 3 7.61 -0.43 -14.40
C LYS A 3 8.42 -0.29 -13.12
N PHE A 4 9.55 -0.99 -13.06
CA PHE A 4 10.53 -0.84 -12.00
C PHE A 4 11.37 0.43 -12.19
N ILE A 5 11.54 1.20 -11.11
CA ILE A 5 12.34 2.43 -11.06
C ILE A 5 13.46 2.26 -10.01
N PRO A 6 14.69 1.91 -10.42
CA PRO A 6 15.77 1.55 -9.50
C PRO A 6 16.21 2.70 -8.59
N GLU A 7 16.06 3.96 -9.04
CA GLU A 7 16.42 5.15 -8.27
C GLU A 7 15.55 5.34 -7.02
N ARG A 8 14.36 4.72 -6.99
CA ARG A 8 13.47 4.76 -5.82
C ARG A 8 13.91 3.81 -4.71
N VAL A 9 14.80 2.86 -5.00
CA VAL A 9 15.29 1.85 -4.05
C VAL A 9 16.46 2.39 -3.24
N ARG A 10 16.28 2.43 -1.91
CA ARG A 10 17.33 2.75 -0.94
C ARG A 10 18.51 1.78 -1.07
N PRO A 11 19.76 2.24 -0.94
CA PRO A 11 20.96 1.40 -1.11
C PRO A 11 20.92 0.07 -0.36
N ASP A 12 20.49 0.11 0.90
CA ASP A 12 20.47 -1.06 1.80
C ASP A 12 19.52 -2.17 1.34
N TYR A 13 18.53 -1.85 0.51
CA TYR A 13 17.53 -2.81 0.01
C TYR A 13 17.83 -3.29 -1.41
N ARG A 14 18.82 -2.72 -2.11
CA ARG A 14 19.06 -3.02 -3.53
C ARG A 14 19.33 -4.50 -3.79
N ALA A 15 20.13 -5.13 -2.94
CA ALA A 15 20.48 -6.54 -3.08
C ALA A 15 19.25 -7.43 -2.92
N ASP A 16 18.43 -7.19 -1.90
CA ASP A 16 17.21 -7.95 -1.64
C ASP A 16 16.18 -7.78 -2.76
N ILE A 17 15.96 -6.53 -3.20
CA ILE A 17 15.04 -6.23 -4.30
C ILE A 17 15.51 -6.89 -5.60
N GLN A 18 16.80 -6.85 -5.90
CA GLN A 18 17.35 -7.52 -7.08
C GLN A 18 17.17 -9.04 -6.99
N ALA A 19 17.40 -9.66 -5.84
CA ALA A 19 17.21 -11.09 -5.64
C ALA A 19 15.73 -11.51 -5.80
N ILE A 20 14.79 -10.69 -5.33
CA ILE A 20 13.35 -10.92 -5.57
C ILE A 20 13.03 -10.84 -7.06
N ARG A 21 13.55 -9.83 -7.77
CA ARG A 21 13.35 -9.66 -9.21
C ARG A 21 13.88 -10.83 -10.03
N GLU A 22 15.06 -11.34 -9.69
CA GLU A 22 15.66 -12.50 -10.36
C GLU A 22 14.87 -13.79 -10.11
N ARG A 23 14.27 -13.94 -8.92
CA ARG A 23 13.48 -15.12 -8.55
C ARG A 23 12.09 -15.13 -9.16
N GLN A 24 11.40 -13.99 -9.13
CA GLN A 24 9.97 -13.90 -9.47
C GLN A 24 9.73 -13.36 -10.88
N GLY A 25 10.61 -12.51 -11.39
CA GLY A 25 10.39 -11.74 -12.61
C GLY A 25 9.50 -10.50 -12.39
N ASP A 26 9.75 -9.46 -13.18
CA ASP A 26 9.07 -8.16 -13.02
C ASP A 26 7.57 -8.23 -13.25
N GLU A 27 7.10 -9.08 -14.19
CA GLU A 27 5.68 -9.23 -14.49
C GLU A 27 4.89 -9.81 -13.31
N ALA A 28 5.43 -10.83 -12.65
CA ALA A 28 4.80 -11.43 -11.48
C ALA A 28 4.75 -10.45 -10.30
N ILE A 29 5.83 -9.67 -10.11
CA ILE A 29 5.88 -8.64 -9.06
C ILE A 29 4.82 -7.56 -9.33
N VAL A 30 4.70 -7.09 -10.56
CA VAL A 30 3.68 -6.11 -10.95
C VAL A 30 2.27 -6.64 -10.67
N ASP A 31 1.95 -7.87 -11.10
CA ASP A 31 0.62 -8.48 -10.89
C ASP A 31 0.27 -8.54 -9.40
N TRP A 32 1.21 -8.96 -8.54
CA TRP A 32 0.98 -8.99 -7.09
C TRP A 32 0.77 -7.61 -6.47
N ILE A 33 1.55 -6.61 -6.89
CA ILE A 33 1.41 -5.25 -6.36
C ILE A 33 0.09 -4.62 -6.86
N GLU A 34 -0.31 -4.85 -8.11
CA GLU A 34 -1.60 -4.38 -8.64
C GLU A 34 -2.77 -5.01 -7.88
N ARG A 35 -2.72 -6.33 -7.60
CA ARG A 35 -3.73 -7.02 -6.80
C ARG A 35 -3.82 -6.49 -5.37
N TYR A 36 -2.68 -6.20 -4.74
CA TYR A 36 -2.64 -5.59 -3.41
C TYR A 36 -3.36 -4.25 -3.34
N TYR A 37 -3.32 -3.46 -4.41
CA TYR A 37 -4.04 -2.18 -4.48
C TYR A 37 -5.51 -2.33 -4.89
N ALA A 38 -5.82 -3.26 -5.79
CA ALA A 38 -7.14 -3.36 -6.41
C ALA A 38 -8.11 -4.32 -5.69
N SER A 39 -7.59 -5.34 -5.00
CA SER A 39 -8.39 -6.39 -4.40
C SER A 39 -8.49 -6.22 -2.88
N PRO A 40 -9.71 -6.23 -2.30
CA PRO A 40 -9.87 -6.26 -0.85
C PRO A 40 -9.47 -7.60 -0.23
N ASP A 41 -9.31 -8.65 -1.04
CA ASP A 41 -8.98 -10.01 -0.61
C ASP A 41 -7.47 -10.32 -0.66
N VAL A 42 -6.64 -9.34 -1.08
CA VAL A 42 -5.18 -9.49 -1.11
C VAL A 42 -4.60 -8.45 -0.18
N ASP A 43 -4.10 -8.93 0.96
CA ASP A 43 -3.41 -8.05 1.90
C ASP A 43 -1.89 -8.07 1.69
N ARG A 44 -1.18 -7.33 2.54
CA ARG A 44 0.27 -7.24 2.50
C ARG A 44 0.93 -8.60 2.70
N ASP A 45 0.42 -9.38 3.64
CA ASP A 45 1.05 -10.63 4.06
C ASP A 45 0.90 -11.68 2.95
N ASP A 46 -0.23 -11.66 2.22
CA ASP A 46 -0.40 -12.47 1.00
C ASP A 46 0.68 -12.20 -0.05
N VAL A 47 0.96 -10.91 -0.33
CA VAL A 47 2.03 -10.53 -1.27
C VAL A 47 3.40 -10.94 -0.75
N MET A 48 3.66 -10.73 0.55
CA MET A 48 4.92 -11.09 1.16
C MET A 48 5.17 -12.61 1.07
N ILE A 49 4.14 -13.42 1.30
CA ILE A 49 4.22 -14.88 1.15
C ILE A 49 4.45 -15.25 -0.32
N ALA A 50 3.68 -14.69 -1.24
CA ALA A 50 3.76 -15.04 -2.66
C ALA A 50 5.11 -14.66 -3.29
N LEU A 51 5.67 -13.51 -2.91
CA LEU A 51 6.96 -13.04 -3.42
C LEU A 51 8.15 -13.55 -2.60
N ASP A 52 7.92 -14.33 -1.54
CA ASP A 52 8.94 -14.81 -0.60
C ASP A 52 9.77 -13.64 0.00
N ILE A 53 9.05 -12.72 0.64
CA ILE A 53 9.59 -11.54 1.30
C ILE A 53 9.47 -11.73 2.82
N ASN A 54 10.61 -11.91 3.47
CA ASN A 54 10.68 -12.18 4.91
C ASN A 54 10.75 -10.91 5.78
N TYR A 55 10.93 -9.74 5.16
CA TYR A 55 11.04 -8.47 5.88
C TYR A 55 10.06 -7.43 5.34
N ILE A 56 9.24 -6.87 6.23
CA ILE A 56 8.21 -5.90 5.88
C ILE A 56 8.77 -4.61 5.24
N GLY A 57 9.97 -4.20 5.64
CA GLY A 57 10.64 -3.05 5.02
C GLY A 57 10.92 -3.28 3.53
N THR A 58 11.29 -4.51 3.17
CA THR A 58 11.56 -4.90 1.78
C THR A 58 10.27 -4.87 0.95
N PHE A 59 9.13 -5.25 1.52
CA PHE A 59 7.82 -5.10 0.87
C PHE A 59 7.52 -3.63 0.52
N TYR A 60 7.60 -2.71 1.49
CA TYR A 60 7.28 -1.31 1.22
C TYR A 60 8.28 -0.65 0.28
N GLU A 61 9.54 -1.05 0.32
CA GLU A 61 10.55 -0.57 -0.63
C GLU A 61 10.30 -1.10 -2.04
N LEU A 62 9.89 -2.37 -2.18
CA LEU A 62 9.49 -2.98 -3.45
C LEU A 62 8.29 -2.25 -4.05
N VAL A 63 7.21 -2.10 -3.27
CA VAL A 63 5.99 -1.40 -3.70
C VAL A 63 6.26 0.04 -4.11
N ARG A 64 7.22 0.71 -3.48
CA ARG A 64 7.65 2.06 -3.85
C ARG A 64 8.46 2.08 -5.15
N ALA A 65 9.25 1.05 -5.39
CA ALA A 65 10.10 0.94 -6.57
C ALA A 65 9.32 0.64 -7.85
N TYR A 66 8.17 -0.01 -7.75
CA TYR A 66 7.28 -0.26 -8.89
C TYR A 66 6.26 0.88 -9.04
N ASP A 67 6.22 1.44 -10.24
CA ASP A 67 5.29 2.49 -10.63
C ASP A 67 3.99 1.87 -11.16
N VAL A 68 3.25 1.21 -10.26
CA VAL A 68 1.93 0.62 -10.55
C VAL A 68 0.81 1.66 -10.47
N ASP A 69 -0.18 1.52 -11.35
CA ASP A 69 -1.38 2.34 -11.30
C ASP A 69 -2.18 1.99 -10.02
N ARG A 70 -2.32 2.98 -9.13
CA ARG A 70 -3.10 2.84 -7.89
C ARG A 70 -4.52 3.32 -8.15
N PRO A 71 -5.56 2.69 -7.56
CA PRO A 71 -6.89 3.25 -7.60
C PRO A 71 -6.87 4.65 -6.99
N GLU A 72 -7.69 5.56 -7.54
CA GLU A 72 -7.80 6.90 -6.97
C GLU A 72 -8.18 6.80 -5.49
N PRO A 73 -7.49 7.54 -4.61
CA PRO A 73 -7.89 7.63 -3.22
C PRO A 73 -9.35 8.06 -3.12
N ASP A 74 -10.10 7.45 -2.20
CA ASP A 74 -11.45 7.90 -1.90
C ASP A 74 -11.39 9.30 -1.26
N LYS A 75 -11.77 10.33 -2.03
CA LYS A 75 -11.75 11.73 -1.61
C LYS A 75 -12.54 11.98 -0.32
N VAL A 76 -13.57 11.17 -0.06
CA VAL A 76 -14.37 11.27 1.18
C VAL A 76 -13.55 10.77 2.37
N GLU A 77 -12.85 9.65 2.20
CA GLU A 77 -12.00 9.08 3.22
C GLU A 77 -10.75 9.95 3.47
N GLU A 78 -10.16 10.55 2.42
CA GLU A 78 -9.07 11.52 2.56
C GLU A 78 -9.50 12.75 3.38
N ALA A 79 -10.65 13.34 3.06
CA ALA A 79 -11.19 14.48 3.81
C ALA A 79 -11.47 14.11 5.29
N ARG A 80 -11.96 12.88 5.53
CA ARG A 80 -12.17 12.33 6.88
C ARG A 80 -10.86 12.23 7.66
N GLN A 81 -9.84 11.64 7.05
CA GLN A 81 -8.52 11.46 7.68
C GLN A 81 -7.81 12.80 7.93
N LEU A 82 -7.92 13.76 7.02
CA LEU A 82 -7.41 15.11 7.19
C LEU A 82 -8.04 15.81 8.41
N GLU A 83 -9.36 15.71 8.58
CA GLU A 83 -10.03 16.31 9.74
C GLU A 83 -9.67 15.58 11.05
N MET A 84 -9.53 14.26 11.03
CA MET A 84 -9.01 13.52 12.18
C MET A 84 -7.59 13.99 12.57
N MET A 85 -6.69 14.11 11.59
CA MET A 85 -5.33 14.61 11.83
C MET A 85 -5.34 16.03 12.38
N ARG A 86 -6.19 16.91 11.84
CA ARG A 86 -6.34 18.28 12.35
C ARG A 86 -6.74 18.30 13.82
N LEU A 87 -7.75 17.51 14.20
CA LEU A 87 -8.22 17.44 15.58
C LEU A 87 -7.15 16.89 16.53
N LEU A 88 -6.43 15.85 16.12
CA LEU A 88 -5.33 15.28 16.92
C LEU A 88 -4.19 16.28 17.13
N LEU A 89 -3.80 17.02 16.09
CA LEU A 89 -2.76 18.05 16.17
C LEU A 89 -3.19 19.24 17.03
N ASP A 90 -4.48 19.58 17.02
CA ASP A 90 -5.07 20.60 17.88
C ASP A 90 -5.27 20.12 19.34
N GLY A 91 -4.95 18.86 19.65
CA GLY A 91 -5.20 18.26 20.97
C GLY A 91 -6.69 18.08 21.31
N LYS A 92 -7.56 18.10 20.30
CA LYS A 92 -9.01 17.95 20.42
C LYS A 92 -9.41 16.49 20.31
N GLU A 93 -10.49 16.14 20.99
CA GLU A 93 -11.05 14.80 20.90
C GLU A 93 -11.62 14.55 19.50
N VAL A 94 -11.26 13.43 18.88
CA VAL A 94 -11.81 13.01 17.58
C VAL A 94 -13.22 12.43 17.80
N PRO A 95 -14.27 12.98 17.19
CA PRO A 95 -15.64 12.45 17.28
C PRO A 95 -15.76 10.98 16.84
N GLU A 96 -16.63 10.19 17.46
CA GLU A 96 -16.78 8.75 17.15
C GLU A 96 -17.14 8.44 15.69
N ASN A 97 -17.96 9.29 15.05
CA ASN A 97 -18.29 9.17 13.63
C ASN A 97 -17.07 9.37 12.72
N LEU A 98 -16.07 10.11 13.18
CA LEU A 98 -14.77 10.25 12.53
C LEU A 98 -13.76 9.19 12.99
N ARG A 99 -14.08 8.30 13.94
CA ARG A 99 -13.19 7.16 14.30
C ARG A 99 -13.47 5.91 13.46
N LYS A 100 -14.64 5.82 12.84
CA LYS A 100 -15.04 4.67 12.00
C LYS A 100 -14.73 4.93 10.53
N PRO A 101 -14.15 3.96 9.78
CA PRO A 101 -13.95 4.09 8.33
C PRO A 101 -15.28 4.41 7.63
N ALA A 102 -15.26 5.27 6.60
CA ALA A 102 -16.48 5.58 5.85
C ALA A 102 -17.12 4.32 5.23
N SER A 103 -16.28 3.33 4.89
CA SER A 103 -16.69 2.02 4.37
C SER A 103 -17.57 1.21 5.34
N TRP A 104 -17.51 1.45 6.65
CA TRP A 104 -18.39 0.80 7.64
C TRP A 104 -19.80 1.38 7.71
N THR A 105 -20.02 2.54 7.08
CA THR A 105 -21.33 3.20 7.02
C THR A 105 -22.15 2.78 5.81
N ARG A 106 -21.66 1.86 4.96
CA ARG A 106 -22.40 1.35 3.80
C ARG A 106 -23.70 0.70 4.28
N GLN A 107 -24.80 1.40 4.04
CA GLN A 107 -26.16 0.90 4.19
C GLN A 107 -26.32 -0.37 3.36
N VAL A 108 -26.77 -1.42 4.04
CA VAL A 108 -27.54 -2.51 3.45
C VAL A 108 -28.61 -1.91 2.53
N ASN A 109 -28.52 -2.20 1.23
CA ASN A 109 -29.66 -2.15 0.32
C ASN A 109 -30.24 -3.55 0.21
#